data_AF-A0A7C8Z534-F1
#
_entry.id   AF-A0A7C8Z534-F1
#
_cell.length_a   1.000
_cell.length_b   1.000
_cell.length_c   1.000
_cell.angle_alpha   90.00
_cell.angle_beta   90.00
_cell.angle_gamma   90.00
#
_symmetry.space_group_name_H-M   'P 1'
#
loop_
_entity.id
_entity.type
_entity.pdbx_description
1 polymer ?
#
loop_
_entity_poly.entity_id
_entity_poly.type
_entity_poly.pdbx_seq_one_letter_code
_entity_poly.pdbx_strand_id
1 'polypeptide(L)'
;MVLSWMITLYTLWQMVEMHEMVPGKRFDRYHELGQHAFGEKLGLYIVVPQQLIVDIGSDIVYMVTGGQSLKKIHEMACRDCKPIKLTYFILIFSTCHFVLSHLPNFHSMSGISLAAAIMSLR
;
A
#
# COMPACT_ATOMS: atom_id res chain seq x y z
N MET A 1 11.61 2.41 -18.53
CA MET A 1 12.06 1.54 -17.42
C MET A 1 13.28 2.12 -16.71
N VAL A 2 14.38 2.43 -17.41
CA VAL A 2 15.57 3.05 -16.78
C VAL A 2 15.27 4.44 -16.21
N LEU A 3 14.60 5.31 -16.98
CA LEU A 3 14.26 6.67 -16.51
C LEU A 3 13.32 6.66 -15.29
N SER A 4 12.28 5.83 -15.28
CA SER A 4 11.36 5.73 -14.15
C SER A 4 12.08 5.27 -12.88
N TRP A 5 12.95 4.27 -13.01
CA TRP A 5 13.74 3.76 -11.90
C TRP A 5 14.72 4.81 -11.36
N MET A 6 15.40 5.55 -12.24
CA MET A 6 16.27 6.67 -11.84
C MET A 6 15.52 7.75 -11.07
N ILE A 7 14.33 8.13 -11.53
CA ILE A 7 13.48 9.10 -10.83
C ILE A 7 13.07 8.57 -9.46
N THR A 8 12.67 7.29 -9.36
CA THR A 8 12.30 6.67 -8.07
C THR A 8 13.47 6.65 -7.09
N LEU A 9 14.68 6.29 -7.53
CA LEU A 9 15.85 6.33 -6.65
C LEU A 9 16.19 7.75 -6.21
N TYR A 10 16.09 8.72 -7.12
CA TYR A 10 16.34 10.12 -6.80
C TYR A 10 15.33 10.65 -5.76
N THR A 11 14.04 10.36 -5.92
CA THR A 11 13.03 10.79 -4.95
C THR A 11 13.16 10.07 -3.61
N LEU A 12 13.56 8.79 -3.60
CA LEU A 12 13.91 8.05 -2.38
C LEU A 12 15.09 8.69 -1.66
N TRP A 13 16.13 9.08 -2.38
CA TRP A 13 17.27 9.80 -1.79
C TRP A 13 16.83 11.11 -1.16
N GLN A 14 16.05 11.93 -1.88
CA GLN A 14 15.53 13.19 -1.36
C GLN A 14 14.70 12.99 -0.09
N MET A 15 13.90 11.93 -0.03
CA MET A 15 13.11 11.60 1.17
C MET A 15 13.98 11.31 2.39
N VAL A 16 15.08 10.58 2.22
CA VAL A 16 16.02 10.29 3.30
C VAL A 16 16.70 11.56 3.80
N GLU A 17 17.10 12.45 2.90
CA GLU A 17 17.73 13.72 3.27
C GLU A 17 16.76 14.67 3.99
N MET A 18 15.51 14.72 3.54
CA MET A 18 14.46 15.55 4.16
C MET A 18 14.02 15.04 5.54
N HIS A 19 14.25 13.77 5.85
CA HIS A 19 13.87 13.15 7.14
C HIS A 19 14.59 13.80 8.33
N GLU A 20 15.84 14.23 8.14
CA GLU A 20 16.68 14.91 9.13
C GLU A 20 17.10 16.32 8.69
N MET A 21 16.23 17.01 7.92
CA MET A 21 16.46 18.37 7.43
C MET A 21 16.83 19.39 8.53
N VAL A 22 16.32 19.21 9.75
CA VAL A 22 16.55 20.11 10.88
C VAL A 22 17.23 19.35 12.02
N PRO A 23 18.39 19.81 12.53
CA PRO A 23 19.07 19.15 13.64
C PRO A 23 18.14 19.11 14.87
N GLY A 24 17.84 17.90 15.34
CA GLY A 24 17.01 17.65 16.52
C GLY A 24 15.52 17.42 16.25
N LYS A 25 15.04 17.49 14.99
CA LYS A 25 13.66 17.12 14.65
C LYS A 25 13.61 16.11 13.52
N ARG A 26 13.05 14.94 13.81
CA ARG A 26 12.81 13.85 12.87
C ARG A 26 11.43 14.01 12.25
N PHE A 27 11.35 14.05 10.92
CA PHE A 27 10.09 14.14 10.20
C PHE A 27 9.69 12.77 9.66
N ASP A 28 8.88 12.03 10.41
CA ASP A 28 8.52 10.65 10.05
C ASP A 28 7.34 10.58 9.06
N ARG A 29 6.59 11.67 8.87
CA ARG A 29 5.39 11.69 8.02
C ARG A 29 5.39 12.81 6.98
N TYR A 30 4.86 12.52 5.80
CA TYR A 30 4.76 13.50 4.70
C TYR A 30 3.98 14.76 5.07
N HIS A 31 2.93 14.67 5.89
CA HIS A 31 2.20 15.87 6.29
C HIS A 31 3.02 16.75 7.25
N GLU A 32 3.91 16.19 8.07
CA GLU A 32 4.80 16.97 8.94
C GLU A 32 5.84 17.74 8.11
N LEU A 33 6.37 17.10 7.05
CA LEU A 33 7.20 17.75 6.03
C LEU A 33 6.44 18.86 5.31
N GLY A 34 5.20 18.60 4.89
CA GLY A 34 4.33 19.59 4.27
C GLY A 34 4.05 20.77 5.18
N GLN A 35 3.79 20.52 6.47
CA GLN A 35 3.59 21.56 7.47
C GLN A 35 4.85 22.39 7.73
N HIS A 36 6.03 21.78 7.65
CA HIS A 36 7.29 22.50 7.77
C HIS A 36 7.56 23.41 6.56
N ALA A 37 7.29 22.93 5.34
CA ALA A 37 7.57 23.68 4.11
C ALA A 37 6.52 24.75 3.80
N PHE A 38 5.23 24.48 4.03
CA PHE A 38 4.12 25.35 3.61
C PHE A 38 3.33 25.96 4.78
N GLY A 39 3.72 25.66 6.03
CA GLY A 39 3.03 26.10 7.24
C GLY A 39 1.97 25.10 7.74
N GLU A 40 1.60 25.23 9.01
CA GLU A 40 0.81 24.22 9.76
C GLU A 40 -0.55 23.87 9.12
N LYS A 41 -1.22 24.85 8.51
CA LYS A 41 -2.55 24.66 7.91
C LYS A 41 -2.45 24.30 6.44
N LEU A 42 -1.69 25.07 5.65
CA LEU A 42 -1.64 24.92 4.20
C LEU A 42 -0.95 23.61 3.80
N GLY A 43 0.13 23.22 4.48
CA GLY A 43 0.82 21.97 4.22
C GLY A 43 -0.06 20.74 4.45
N LEU A 44 -0.89 20.78 5.49
CA LEU A 44 -1.81 19.69 5.80
C LEU A 44 -2.93 19.57 4.76
N TYR A 45 -3.52 20.69 4.32
CA TYR A 45 -4.55 20.71 3.28
C TYR A 45 -4.05 20.28 1.90
N ILE A 46 -2.77 20.42 1.58
CA ILE A 46 -2.22 20.00 0.29
C ILE A 46 -1.82 18.52 0.34
N VAL A 47 -1.09 18.11 1.38
CA VAL A 47 -0.49 16.77 1.42
C VAL A 47 -1.52 15.69 1.77
N VAL A 48 -2.41 15.93 2.73
CA VAL A 48 -3.34 14.90 3.21
C VAL A 48 -4.31 14.42 2.12
N PRO A 49 -4.93 15.30 1.30
CA PRO A 49 -5.80 14.82 0.22
C PRO A 49 -5.06 13.94 -0.79
N GLN A 50 -3.82 14.28 -1.13
CA GLN A 50 -3.01 13.49 -2.05
C GLN A 50 -2.70 12.10 -1.46
N GLN A 51 -2.35 12.04 -0.17
CA GLN A 51 -2.12 10.78 0.55
C GLN A 51 -3.38 9.92 0.57
N LEU A 52 -4.54 10.50 0.91
CA LEU A 52 -5.80 9.76 0.94
C LEU A 52 -6.19 9.21 -0.44
N ILE A 53 -5.99 9.99 -1.51
CA ILE A 53 -6.29 9.54 -2.88
C ILE A 53 -5.44 8.32 -3.24
N VAL A 54 -4.13 8.35 -2.96
CA VAL A 54 -3.25 7.23 -3.30
C VAL A 54 -3.53 6.00 -2.43
N ASP A 55 -3.77 6.18 -1.13
CA ASP A 55 -4.03 5.08 -0.21
C ASP A 55 -5.36 4.37 -0.53
N ILE A 56 -6.44 5.14 -0.71
CA ILE A 56 -7.76 4.60 -1.09
C ILE A 56 -7.70 3.94 -2.47
N GLY A 57 -7.04 4.58 -3.44
CA GLY A 57 -6.88 4.02 -4.77
C GLY A 57 -6.11 2.71 -4.76
N SER A 58 -5.04 2.62 -3.97
CA SER A 58 -4.23 1.41 -3.84
C SER A 58 -5.01 0.26 -3.20
N ASP A 59 -5.78 0.53 -2.14
CA ASP A 59 -6.61 -0.49 -1.47
C ASP A 59 -7.67 -1.08 -2.43
N ILE A 60 -8.34 -0.24 -3.21
CA ILE A 60 -9.33 -0.69 -4.21
C ILE A 60 -8.65 -1.60 -5.26
N VAL A 61 -7.50 -1.20 -5.79
CA VAL A 61 -6.77 -2.01 -6.78
C VAL A 61 -6.36 -3.35 -6.18
N TYR A 62 -5.84 -3.37 -4.95
CA TYR A 62 -5.50 -4.63 -4.27
C TYR A 62 -6.71 -5.53 -4.05
N MET A 63 -7.86 -4.99 -3.67
CA MET A 63 -9.12 -5.75 -3.54
C MET A 63 -9.54 -6.41 -4.84
N VAL A 64 -9.51 -5.67 -5.94
CA VAL A 64 -9.90 -6.19 -7.26
C VAL A 64 -8.89 -7.22 -7.76
N THR A 65 -7.59 -6.94 -7.69
CA THR A 65 -6.54 -7.85 -8.15
C THR A 65 -6.47 -9.12 -7.30
N GLY A 66 -6.64 -9.03 -5.98
CA GLY A 66 -6.73 -10.17 -5.08
C GLY A 66 -7.93 -11.07 -5.41
N GLY A 67 -9.11 -10.47 -5.58
CA GLY A 67 -10.32 -11.20 -5.98
C GLY A 67 -10.18 -11.88 -7.36
N GLN A 68 -9.54 -11.21 -8.33
CA GLN A 68 -9.25 -11.79 -9.64
C GLN A 68 -8.28 -12.98 -9.54
N SER A 69 -7.27 -12.87 -8.68
CA SER A 69 -6.29 -13.94 -8.44
C SER A 69 -6.96 -15.17 -7.82
N LEU A 70 -7.80 -14.99 -6.81
CA LEU A 70 -8.59 -16.07 -6.21
C LEU A 70 -9.54 -16.72 -7.22
N LYS A 71 -10.21 -15.92 -8.06
CA LYS A 71 -11.06 -16.44 -9.12
C LYS A 71 -10.28 -17.35 -10.08
N LYS A 72 -9.09 -16.91 -10.52
CA LYS A 72 -8.23 -17.73 -11.40
C LYS A 72 -7.79 -19.04 -10.73
N ILE A 73 -7.44 -19.00 -9.44
CA ILE A 73 -7.10 -20.20 -8.67
C ILE A 73 -8.28 -21.18 -8.66
N HIS A 74 -9.50 -20.68 -8.43
CA HIS A 74 -10.71 -21.50 -8.45
C HIS A 74 -10.98 -22.11 -9.83
N GLU A 75 -10.86 -21.33 -10.91
CA GLU A 75 -11.01 -21.81 -12.29
C GLU A 75 -9.96 -22.85 -12.68
N MET A 76 -8.73 -22.75 -12.15
CA MET A 76 -7.69 -23.76 -12.36
C MET A 76 -7.95 -25.05 -11.56
N ALA A 77 -8.47 -24.94 -10.33
CA ALA A 77 -8.72 -26.07 -9.45
C ALA A 77 -9.97 -26.87 -9.84
N CYS A 78 -11.02 -26.21 -10.35
CA CYS A 78 -12.25 -26.86 -10.77
C CYS A 78 -12.65 -26.44 -12.20
N ARG A 79 -12.35 -27.30 -13.18
CA ARG A 79 -12.60 -27.03 -14.61
C ARG A 79 -14.08 -27.07 -15.01
N ASP A 80 -14.92 -27.82 -14.28
CA ASP A 80 -16.34 -28.02 -14.59
C ASP A 80 -17.30 -27.30 -13.61
N CYS A 81 -16.76 -26.42 -12.76
CA CYS A 81 -17.57 -25.64 -11.82
C CYS A 81 -18.32 -24.50 -12.52
N LYS A 82 -19.52 -24.16 -12.03
CA LYS A 82 -20.27 -23.00 -12.52
C LYS A 82 -19.46 -21.71 -12.33
N PRO A 83 -19.48 -20.79 -13.31
CA PRO A 83 -18.78 -19.53 -13.19
C PRO A 83 -19.39 -18.69 -12.08
N ILE A 84 -18.60 -18.40 -11.04
CA ILE A 84 -18.98 -17.53 -9.92
C ILE A 84 -18.61 -16.09 -10.29
N LYS A 85 -19.47 -15.12 -9.92
CA LYS A 85 -19.20 -13.70 -10.15
C LYS A 85 -17.96 -13.24 -9.36
N LEU A 86 -17.13 -12.42 -10.00
CA LEU A 86 -15.91 -11.85 -9.39
C LEU A 86 -16.19 -11.15 -8.05
N THR A 87 -17.35 -10.50 -7.92
CA THR A 87 -17.79 -9.80 -6.70
C THR A 87 -17.73 -10.68 -5.46
N TYR A 88 -18.05 -11.97 -5.57
CA TYR A 88 -17.98 -12.89 -4.43
C TYR A 88 -16.53 -13.17 -4.01
N PHE A 89 -15.61 -13.31 -4.96
CA PHE A 89 -14.19 -13.49 -4.64
C PHE A 89 -13.57 -12.22 -4.04
N ILE A 90 -14.00 -11.03 -4.50
CA ILE A 90 -13.59 -9.76 -3.87
C ILE A 90 -14.12 -9.70 -2.43
N LEU A 91 -15.37 -10.10 -2.18
CA LEU A 91 -15.94 -10.12 -0.83
C LEU A 91 -15.16 -11.06 0.11
N ILE A 92 -14.82 -12.27 -0.36
CA ILE A 92 -13.99 -13.23 0.40
C ILE A 92 -12.61 -12.66 0.71
N PHE A 93 -11.98 -11.98 -0.26
CA PHE A 93 -10.67 -11.35 -0.02
C PHE A 93 -10.77 -10.19 0.98
N SER A 94 -11.85 -9.39 0.87
CA SER A 94 -12.15 -8.27 1.76
C SER A 94 -12.39 -8.72 3.21
N THR A 95 -13.09 -9.83 3.45
CA THR A 95 -13.28 -10.34 4.82
C THR A 95 -11.96 -10.73 5.47
N CYS A 96 -11.04 -11.35 4.74
CA CYS A 96 -9.69 -11.62 5.25
C CYS A 96 -8.94 -10.33 5.62
N HIS A 97 -8.97 -9.32 4.74
CA HIS A 97 -8.37 -8.01 5.02
C HIS A 97 -9.00 -7.31 6.23
N PHE A 98 -10.32 -7.41 6.40
CA PHE A 98 -11.02 -6.85 7.54
C PHE A 98 -10.62 -7.52 8.86
N VAL A 99 -10.41 -8.83 8.86
CA VAL A 99 -9.89 -9.52 10.06
C VAL A 99 -8.45 -9.09 10.34
N LEU A 100 -7.62 -8.96 9.30
CA LEU A 100 -6.24 -8.49 9.45
C LEU A 100 -6.16 -7.04 9.94
N SER A 101 -7.09 -6.17 9.56
CA SER A 101 -7.10 -4.77 10.02
C SER A 101 -7.42 -4.62 11.51
N HIS A 102 -8.01 -5.64 12.13
CA HIS A 102 -8.26 -5.67 13.57
C HIS A 102 -7.05 -6.14 14.38
N LEU A 103 -5.97 -6.61 13.73
CA LEU A 103 -4.75 -6.99 14.43
C LEU A 103 -4.02 -5.72 14.91
N PRO A 104 -3.88 -5.50 16.23
CA PRO A 104 -3.38 -4.24 16.77
C PRO A 104 -1.85 -4.09 16.67
N ASN A 105 -1.13 -5.09 16.15
CA ASN A 105 0.32 -5.17 16.30
C ASN A 105 1.04 -5.55 15.01
N PHE A 106 2.02 -4.73 14.61
CA PHE A 106 2.87 -4.94 13.43
C PHE A 106 3.62 -6.28 13.47
N HIS A 107 3.96 -6.77 14.66
CA HIS A 107 4.59 -8.08 14.82
C HIS A 107 3.73 -9.24 14.32
N SER A 108 2.40 -9.12 14.36
CA SER A 108 1.48 -10.14 13.84
C SER A 108 1.45 -10.19 12.31
N MET A 109 1.87 -9.10 11.64
CA MET A 109 1.94 -9.01 10.18
C MET A 109 3.30 -9.43 9.61
N SER A 110 4.30 -9.66 10.47
CA SER A 110 5.66 -10.04 10.05
C SER A 110 5.68 -11.31 9.19
N GLY A 111 4.81 -12.29 9.47
CA GLY A 111 4.69 -13.49 8.65
C GLY A 111 4.22 -13.22 7.23
N ILE A 112 3.28 -12.27 7.05
CA ILE A 112 2.81 -11.85 5.72
C ILE A 112 3.92 -11.08 5.00
N SER A 113 4.63 -10.19 5.70
CA SER A 113 5.79 -9.48 5.15
C SER A 113 6.91 -10.42 4.71
N LEU A 114 7.18 -11.49 5.48
CA LEU A 114 8.17 -12.50 5.13
C LEU A 114 7.75 -13.27 3.86
N ALA A 115 6.50 -13.68 3.77
CA ALA A 115 5.97 -14.34 2.57
C ALA A 115 6.08 -13.44 1.33
N ALA A 116 5.75 -12.15 1.48
CA ALA A 116 5.91 -11.16 0.41
C ALA A 116 7.37 -11.02 -0.02
N ALA A 117 8.31 -10.94 0.94
CA ALA A 117 9.74 -10.87 0.64
C ALA A 117 10.23 -12.10 -0.14
N ILE A 118 9.78 -13.30 0.22
CA ILE A 118 10.10 -14.54 -0.51
C ILE A 118 9.52 -14.50 -1.93
N MET A 119 8.30 -13.99 -2.11
CA MET A 119 7.69 -13.84 -3.43
C MET A 119 8.43 -12.83 -4.31
N SER A 120 9.05 -11.80 -3.73
CA SER A 120 9.86 -10.81 -4.46
C SER A 120 11.25 -11.30 -4.85
N LEU A 121 11.73 -12.43 -4.30
CA LEU A 121 13.06 -13.00 -4.60
C LEU A 121 13.09 -13.87 -5.87
N ARG A 122 11.97 -14.00 -6.59
CA ARG A 122 11.86 -14.72 -7.85
C ARG A 122 11.49 -13.78 -8.98
#